data_AF-A0A952A4N8-F1
#
_entry.id   AF-A0A952A4N8-F1
#
_cell.length_a   1.000
_cell.length_b   1.000
_cell.length_c   1.000
_cell.angle_alpha   90.00
_cell.angle_beta   90.00
_cell.angle_gamma   90.00
#
_symmetry.space_group_name_H-M   'P 1'
#
loop_
_entity.id
_entity.type
_entity.pdbx_description
1 polymer ?
#
loop_
_entity_poly.entity_id
_entity_poly.type
_entity_poly.pdbx_seq_one_letter_code
_entity_poly.pdbx_strand_id
1 'polypeptide(L)'
;PAAATIPAPVPTSFTIRMGAGNTYEIIDTADTAVPPAVLASGAYVPGAWIPVNGFDVQLSGAVAEGDSFVVAPTAAGMADNANMLRMIDTRLGNPGFEGRFAREVTRVATSLNDTKALASATLAMRDKALEARDAASAVNLDEEAADLIRFQQAYQASAKIIAAAREIFQTIIDIR
;
A
#
# COMPACT_ATOMS: atom_id res chain seq x y z
N PRO A 1 -44.34 21.01 -8.81
CA PRO A 1 -43.56 22.21 -8.47
C PRO A 1 -42.09 21.98 -8.82
N ALA A 2 -41.60 22.68 -9.85
CA ALA A 2 -40.21 22.57 -10.28
C ALA A 2 -39.32 23.13 -9.16
N ALA A 3 -38.49 22.27 -8.57
CA ALA A 3 -37.51 22.70 -7.58
C ALA A 3 -36.50 23.62 -8.26
N ALA A 4 -36.36 24.85 -7.75
CA ALA A 4 -35.35 25.78 -8.23
C ALA A 4 -33.97 25.17 -7.98
N THR A 5 -33.28 24.76 -9.05
CA THR A 5 -31.91 24.26 -8.98
C THR A 5 -30.95 25.44 -8.85
N ILE A 6 -30.26 25.53 -7.72
CA ILE A 6 -29.20 26.52 -7.48
C ILE A 6 -27.93 26.09 -8.25
N PRO A 7 -27.38 26.92 -9.16
CA PRO A 7 -26.19 26.58 -9.93
C PRO A 7 -24.93 27.16 -9.26
N ALA A 8 -24.47 26.60 -8.14
CA ALA A 8 -23.14 26.86 -7.53
C ALA A 8 -22.91 25.95 -6.30
N PRO A 9 -21.65 25.73 -5.85
CA PRO A 9 -21.40 25.19 -4.52
C PRO A 9 -22.06 26.10 -3.48
N VAL A 10 -22.68 25.49 -2.46
CA VAL A 10 -23.36 26.27 -1.41
C VAL A 10 -22.34 27.17 -0.71
N PRO A 11 -22.62 28.47 -0.59
CA PRO A 11 -21.78 29.34 0.24
C PRO A 11 -21.86 28.89 1.70
N THR A 12 -20.77 29.07 2.45
CA THR A 12 -20.69 28.67 3.87
C THR A 12 -21.76 29.34 4.75
N SER A 13 -22.32 30.45 4.29
CA SER A 13 -23.49 31.12 4.86
C SER A 13 -24.33 31.73 3.74
N PHE A 14 -25.65 31.69 3.86
CA PHE A 14 -26.57 32.31 2.90
C PHE A 14 -27.61 33.17 3.61
N THR A 15 -28.14 34.15 2.89
CA THR A 15 -29.19 35.06 3.37
C THR A 15 -30.47 34.79 2.58
N ILE A 16 -31.56 34.53 3.30
CA ILE A 16 -32.92 34.50 2.75
C ILE A 16 -33.52 35.87 2.93
N ARG A 17 -33.83 36.56 1.83
CA ARG A 17 -34.49 37.87 1.83
C ARG A 17 -35.92 37.74 1.31
N MET A 18 -36.84 38.40 1.99
CA MET A 18 -38.26 38.39 1.67
C MET A 18 -38.59 39.53 0.72
N GLY A 19 -39.04 39.17 -0.47
CA GLY A 19 -39.47 40.10 -1.51
C GLY A 19 -40.96 40.38 -1.45
N ALA A 20 -41.40 41.32 -2.30
CA ALA A 20 -42.81 41.63 -2.49
C ALA A 20 -43.62 40.38 -2.91
N GLY A 21 -44.90 40.35 -2.53
CA GLY A 21 -45.83 39.33 -2.99
C GLY A 21 -45.56 37.91 -2.46
N ASN A 22 -45.10 37.78 -1.21
CA ASN A 22 -44.71 36.51 -0.59
C ASN A 22 -43.70 35.74 -1.46
N THR A 23 -42.62 36.40 -1.85
CA THR A 23 -41.50 35.76 -2.53
C THR A 23 -40.28 35.75 -1.63
N TYR A 24 -39.38 34.81 -1.87
CA TYR A 24 -38.08 34.78 -1.21
C TYR A 24 -36.98 34.73 -2.27
N GLU A 25 -35.85 35.32 -1.92
CA GLU A 25 -34.60 35.26 -2.67
C GLU A 25 -33.50 34.74 -1.76
N ILE A 26 -32.67 33.86 -2.28
CA ILE A 26 -31.50 33.29 -1.60
C ILE A 26 -30.27 33.93 -2.23
N ILE A 27 -29.43 34.52 -1.40
CA ILE A 27 -28.23 35.26 -1.79
C ILE A 27 -27.05 34.72 -0.98
N ASP A 28 -25.86 34.69 -1.57
CA ASP A 28 -24.62 34.44 -0.83
C ASP A 28 -24.37 35.58 0.15
N THR A 29 -24.22 35.29 1.44
CA THR A 29 -23.93 36.30 2.47
C THR A 29 -22.59 37.00 2.23
N ALA A 30 -21.66 36.38 1.51
CA ALA A 30 -20.37 36.97 1.14
C ALA A 30 -20.45 37.90 -0.09
N ASP A 31 -21.57 37.92 -0.83
CA ASP A 31 -21.73 38.77 -1.99
C ASP A 31 -21.98 40.23 -1.57
N THR A 32 -21.02 41.09 -1.90
CA THR A 32 -21.06 42.53 -1.62
C THR A 32 -21.47 43.37 -2.83
N ALA A 33 -21.84 42.74 -3.95
CA ALA A 33 -22.32 43.44 -5.13
C ALA A 33 -23.66 44.17 -4.90
N VAL A 34 -23.89 45.25 -5.64
CA VAL A 34 -25.13 46.03 -5.59
C VAL A 34 -25.73 46.15 -6.99
N PRO A 35 -26.83 45.43 -7.32
CA PRO A 35 -27.53 44.45 -6.49
C PRO A 35 -26.77 43.11 -6.41
N PRO A 36 -26.95 42.34 -5.33
CA PRO A 36 -26.31 41.05 -5.15
C PRO A 36 -26.89 39.98 -6.09
N ALA A 37 -26.11 38.96 -6.40
CA ALA A 37 -26.50 37.84 -7.26
C ALA A 37 -27.49 36.92 -6.52
N VAL A 38 -28.68 36.74 -7.11
CA VAL A 38 -29.70 35.83 -6.60
C VAL A 38 -29.37 34.41 -7.03
N LEU A 39 -29.08 33.54 -6.05
CA LEU A 39 -28.74 32.14 -6.26
C LEU A 39 -29.97 31.27 -6.54
N ALA A 40 -31.10 31.60 -5.89
CA ALA A 40 -32.41 31.03 -6.16
C ALA A 40 -33.51 31.96 -5.65
N SER A 41 -34.71 31.81 -6.19
CA SER A 41 -35.90 32.49 -5.69
C SER A 41 -37.12 31.59 -5.81
N GLY A 42 -38.17 31.92 -5.06
CA GLY A 42 -39.40 31.14 -5.06
C GLY A 42 -40.55 31.85 -4.36
N ALA A 43 -41.72 31.24 -4.41
CA ALA A 43 -42.89 31.68 -3.65
C ALA A 43 -42.76 31.18 -2.20
N TYR A 44 -42.91 32.10 -1.25
CA TYR A 44 -42.98 31.80 0.17
C TYR A 44 -44.40 31.40 0.55
N VAL A 45 -44.51 30.22 1.18
CA VAL A 45 -45.73 29.76 1.83
C VAL A 45 -45.41 29.61 3.31
N PRO A 46 -46.16 30.27 4.22
CA PRO A 46 -45.92 30.15 5.65
C PRO A 46 -45.90 28.69 6.11
N GLY A 47 -44.83 28.31 6.81
CA GLY A 47 -44.63 26.94 7.30
C GLY A 47 -44.22 25.91 6.24
N ALA A 48 -44.03 26.30 4.96
CA ALA A 48 -43.44 25.42 3.97
C ALA A 48 -41.91 25.35 4.12
N TRP A 49 -41.34 24.21 3.75
CA TRP A 49 -39.89 24.02 3.68
C TRP A 49 -39.34 24.72 2.44
N ILE A 50 -38.30 25.53 2.64
CA ILE A 50 -37.50 26.16 1.60
C ILE A 50 -36.25 25.30 1.42
N PRO A 51 -36.11 24.58 0.29
CA PRO A 51 -34.92 23.79 0.02
C PRO A 51 -33.76 24.69 -0.37
N VAL A 52 -32.65 24.58 0.35
CA VAL A 52 -31.39 25.29 0.10
C VAL A 52 -30.25 24.27 0.02
N ASN A 53 -30.07 23.72 -1.19
CA ASN A 53 -28.99 22.81 -1.60
C ASN A 53 -28.33 22.00 -0.44
N GLY A 54 -29.05 21.03 0.12
CA GLY A 54 -28.55 20.17 1.20
C GLY A 54 -29.06 20.52 2.61
N PHE A 55 -29.73 21.67 2.76
CA PHE A 55 -30.47 22.06 3.95
C PHE A 55 -31.92 22.35 3.60
N ASP A 56 -32.84 22.02 4.53
CA ASP A 56 -34.23 22.44 4.47
C ASP A 56 -34.47 23.47 5.56
N VAL A 57 -34.92 24.66 5.19
CA VAL A 57 -35.19 25.76 6.12
C VAL A 57 -36.69 26.00 6.19
N GLN A 58 -37.24 25.98 7.40
CA GLN A 58 -38.63 26.38 7.64
C GLN A 58 -38.63 27.70 8.41
N LEU A 59 -39.27 28.71 7.84
CA LEU A 59 -39.53 29.96 8.53
C LEU A 59 -40.89 29.86 9.23
N SER A 60 -40.92 30.19 10.52
CA SER A 60 -42.13 30.23 11.33
C SER A 60 -42.41 31.66 11.80
N GLY A 61 -43.68 32.07 11.78
CA GLY A 61 -44.12 33.39 12.22
C GLY A 61 -44.66 34.26 11.08
N ALA A 62 -44.95 35.53 11.40
CA ALA A 62 -45.39 36.52 10.43
C ALA A 62 -44.16 37.15 9.77
N VAL A 63 -43.82 36.64 8.59
CA VAL A 63 -42.70 37.15 7.78
C VAL A 63 -43.22 38.24 6.85
N ALA A 64 -42.57 39.40 6.83
CA ALA A 64 -42.95 40.57 6.03
C ALA A 64 -41.95 40.85 4.89
N GLU A 65 -42.38 41.66 3.92
CA GLU A 65 -41.49 42.17 2.87
C GLU A 65 -40.35 42.98 3.48
N GLY A 66 -39.11 42.70 3.07
CA GLY A 66 -37.91 43.34 3.59
C GLY A 66 -37.24 42.58 4.74
N ASP A 67 -37.86 41.55 5.30
CA ASP A 67 -37.21 40.68 6.29
C ASP A 67 -36.03 39.93 5.68
N SER A 68 -34.97 39.76 6.47
CA SER A 68 -33.79 38.96 6.07
C SER A 68 -33.34 38.04 7.18
N PHE A 69 -33.02 36.80 6.81
CA PHE A 69 -32.58 35.75 7.71
C PHE A 69 -31.23 35.21 7.23
N VAL A 70 -30.22 35.25 8.09
CA VAL A 70 -28.90 34.70 7.79
C VAL A 70 -28.80 33.31 8.39
N VAL A 71 -28.51 32.33 7.55
CA VAL A 71 -28.17 30.96 7.97
C VAL A 71 -26.65 30.82 7.87
N ALA A 72 -26.02 30.57 9.01
CA ALA A 72 -24.57 30.45 9.14
C ALA A 72 -24.21 29.22 10.01
N PRO A 73 -22.97 28.71 9.90
CA PRO A 73 -22.52 27.59 10.72
C PRO A 73 -22.59 27.93 12.21
N THR A 74 -22.89 26.93 13.04
CA THR A 74 -22.88 27.07 14.49
C THR A 74 -21.50 27.51 14.99
N ALA A 75 -21.48 28.48 15.91
CA ALA A 75 -20.24 28.94 16.53
C ALA A 75 -19.54 27.80 17.30
N ALA A 76 -18.21 27.84 17.37
CA ALA A 76 -17.42 26.84 18.06
C ALA A 76 -17.89 26.67 19.52
N GLY A 77 -18.21 25.44 19.93
CA GLY A 77 -18.56 25.08 21.30
C GLY A 77 -20.06 24.93 21.62
N MET A 78 -20.97 25.20 20.68
CA MET A 78 -22.40 24.89 20.83
C MET A 78 -22.74 23.60 20.09
N ALA A 79 -23.27 22.59 20.79
CA ALA A 79 -23.99 21.39 20.31
C ALA A 79 -23.65 20.82 18.91
N ASP A 80 -22.41 20.96 18.46
CA ASP A 80 -21.96 20.55 17.13
C ASP A 80 -21.38 19.13 17.20
N ASN A 81 -22.02 18.21 16.48
CA ASN A 81 -21.57 16.83 16.36
C ASN A 81 -20.66 16.60 15.14
N ALA A 82 -20.22 17.64 14.43
CA ALA A 82 -19.36 17.54 13.25
C ALA A 82 -18.06 16.77 13.52
N ASN A 83 -17.50 16.85 14.73
CA ASN A 83 -16.32 16.04 15.11
C ASN A 83 -16.67 14.54 15.20
N MET A 84 -17.85 14.20 15.71
CA MET A 84 -18.34 12.82 15.77
C MET A 84 -18.67 12.30 14.37
N LEU A 85 -19.26 13.12 13.51
CA LEU A 85 -19.52 12.79 12.10
C LEU A 85 -18.21 12.53 11.34
N ARG A 86 -17.19 13.38 11.49
CA ARG A 86 -15.86 13.14 10.90
C ARG A 86 -15.20 11.86 11.39
N MET A 87 -15.41 11.49 12.65
CA MET A 87 -14.91 10.23 13.20
C MET A 87 -15.66 9.01 12.62
N ILE A 88 -16.98 9.12 12.45
CA ILE A 88 -17.81 8.10 11.79
C ILE A 88 -17.39 7.95 10.32
N ASP A 89 -17.17 9.04 9.60
CA ASP A 89 -16.72 9.00 8.20
C ASP A 89 -15.35 8.34 8.04
N THR A 90 -14.45 8.50 9.01
CA THR A 90 -13.14 7.82 9.01
C THR A 90 -13.29 6.29 9.07
N ARG A 91 -14.33 5.82 9.77
CA ARG A 91 -14.69 4.40 9.92
C ARG A 91 -15.51 3.88 8.74
N LEU A 92 -16.54 4.61 8.32
CA LEU A 92 -17.49 4.22 7.27
C LEU A 92 -16.99 4.51 5.85
N GLY A 93 -16.00 5.39 5.68
CA GLY A 93 -15.43 5.70 4.37
C GLY A 93 -14.94 4.43 3.68
N ASN A 94 -14.95 4.37 2.35
CA ASN A 94 -14.48 3.19 1.62
C ASN A 94 -13.06 3.43 1.09
N PRO A 95 -12.05 2.64 1.49
CA PRO A 95 -12.06 1.53 2.44
C PRO A 95 -11.89 2.06 3.87
N GLY A 96 -12.71 1.59 4.81
CA GLY A 96 -12.77 2.12 6.18
C GLY A 96 -11.47 1.90 6.93
N PHE A 97 -11.39 2.39 8.17
CA PHE A 97 -10.21 2.12 9.00
C PHE A 97 -9.92 0.62 9.09
N GLU A 98 -10.94 -0.20 9.34
CA GLU A 98 -10.84 -1.65 9.42
C GLU A 98 -10.40 -2.27 8.09
N GLY A 99 -10.89 -1.74 6.95
CA GLY A 99 -10.49 -2.19 5.62
C GLY A 99 -9.03 -1.85 5.29
N ARG A 100 -8.57 -0.65 5.65
CA ARG A 100 -7.15 -0.26 5.51
C ARG A 100 -6.25 -1.12 6.39
N PHE A 101 -6.64 -1.34 7.64
CA PHE A 101 -5.91 -2.18 8.58
C PHE A 101 -5.80 -3.63 8.10
N ALA A 102 -6.90 -4.23 7.64
CA ALA A 102 -6.91 -5.60 7.11
C ALA A 102 -5.99 -5.76 5.90
N ARG A 103 -5.92 -4.76 5.01
CA ARG A 103 -5.00 -4.77 3.88
C ARG A 103 -3.54 -4.70 4.30
N GLU A 104 -3.22 -3.89 5.32
CA GLU A 104 -1.84 -3.84 5.80
C GLU A 104 -1.40 -5.14 6.45
N VAL A 105 -2.26 -5.75 7.27
CA VAL A 105 -1.98 -7.08 7.83
C VAL A 105 -1.78 -8.11 6.72
N THR A 106 -2.63 -8.08 5.69
CA THR A 106 -2.52 -8.97 4.53
C THR A 106 -1.19 -8.75 3.79
N ARG A 107 -0.80 -7.50 3.54
CA ARG A 107 0.46 -7.16 2.86
C ARG A 107 1.68 -7.65 3.64
N VAL A 108 1.68 -7.50 4.96
CA VAL A 108 2.75 -8.00 5.83
C VAL A 108 2.79 -9.53 5.80
N ALA A 109 1.63 -10.20 5.87
CA ALA A 109 1.54 -11.65 5.83
C ALA A 109 2.03 -12.24 4.50
N THR A 110 1.67 -11.64 3.37
CA THR A 110 2.16 -12.09 2.05
C THR A 110 3.67 -11.89 1.93
N SER A 111 4.19 -10.73 2.31
CA SER A 111 5.63 -10.45 2.30
C SER A 111 6.42 -11.43 3.18
N LEU A 112 5.88 -11.78 4.35
CA LEU A 112 6.50 -12.77 5.24
C LEU A 112 6.51 -14.17 4.61
N ASN A 113 5.43 -14.58 3.96
CA ASN A 113 5.38 -15.87 3.27
C ASN A 113 6.35 -15.92 2.10
N ASP A 114 6.46 -14.85 1.31
CA ASP A 114 7.38 -14.76 0.17
C ASP A 114 8.85 -14.84 0.65
N THR A 115 9.19 -14.08 1.70
CA THR A 115 10.54 -14.10 2.28
C THR A 115 10.88 -15.45 2.89
N LYS A 116 9.92 -16.14 3.52
CA LYS A 116 10.11 -17.49 4.05
C LYS A 116 10.32 -18.52 2.94
N ALA A 117 9.54 -18.44 1.85
CA ALA A 117 9.71 -19.32 0.69
C ALA A 117 11.10 -19.10 0.06
N LEU A 118 11.50 -17.84 -0.16
CA LEU A 118 12.81 -17.51 -0.68
C LEU A 118 13.93 -18.00 0.25
N ALA A 119 13.81 -17.80 1.57
CA ALA A 119 14.78 -18.29 2.54
C ALA A 119 14.92 -19.82 2.49
N SER A 120 13.81 -20.55 2.37
CA SER A 120 13.87 -22.02 2.24
C SER A 120 14.56 -22.47 0.95
N ALA A 121 14.30 -21.78 -0.16
CA ALA A 121 14.95 -22.06 -1.44
C ALA A 121 16.45 -21.76 -1.40
N THR A 122 16.85 -20.63 -0.82
CA THR A 122 18.28 -20.27 -0.71
C THR A 122 19.04 -21.20 0.23
N LEU A 123 18.41 -21.68 1.31
CA LEU A 123 18.99 -22.72 2.17
C LEU A 123 19.19 -24.03 1.40
N ALA A 124 18.18 -24.49 0.65
CA ALA A 124 18.32 -25.68 -0.17
C ALA A 124 19.41 -25.54 -1.25
N MET A 125 19.50 -24.38 -1.91
CA MET A 125 20.57 -24.08 -2.87
C MET A 125 21.95 -24.07 -2.22
N ARG A 126 22.07 -23.48 -1.02
CA ARG A 126 23.31 -23.50 -0.23
C ARG A 126 23.72 -24.93 0.09
N ASP A 127 22.80 -25.75 0.56
CA ASP A 127 23.08 -27.15 0.92
C ASP A 127 23.51 -27.95 -0.31
N LYS A 128 22.88 -27.72 -1.46
CA LYS A 128 23.32 -28.31 -2.74
C LYS A 128 24.69 -27.83 -3.19
N ALA A 129 25.02 -26.56 -2.99
CA ALA A 129 26.35 -26.03 -3.29
C ALA A 129 27.42 -26.63 -2.36
N LEU A 130 27.08 -26.85 -1.08
CA LEU A 130 27.95 -27.54 -0.13
C LEU A 130 28.17 -29.00 -0.53
N GLU A 131 27.09 -29.74 -0.84
CA GLU A 131 27.19 -31.12 -1.34
C GLU A 131 28.07 -31.20 -2.61
N ALA A 132 27.89 -30.30 -3.57
CA ALA A 132 28.69 -30.27 -4.80
C ALA A 132 30.16 -29.94 -4.55
N ARG A 133 30.44 -29.00 -3.63
CA ARG A 133 31.81 -28.68 -3.22
C ARG A 133 32.46 -29.87 -2.53
N ASP A 134 31.74 -30.49 -1.60
CA ASP A 134 32.23 -31.62 -0.84
C ASP A 134 32.44 -32.83 -1.76
N ALA A 135 31.61 -33.04 -2.78
CA ALA A 135 31.83 -34.07 -3.80
C ALA A 135 33.06 -33.79 -4.68
N ALA A 136 33.34 -32.53 -5.01
CA ALA A 136 34.53 -32.16 -5.79
C ALA A 136 35.83 -32.20 -4.96
N SER A 137 35.75 -31.93 -3.66
CA SER A 137 36.89 -32.00 -2.72
C SER A 137 36.97 -33.33 -1.97
N ALA A 138 36.00 -34.22 -2.16
CA ALA A 138 36.02 -35.57 -1.62
C ALA A 138 37.16 -36.32 -2.30
N VAL A 139 38.24 -36.51 -1.55
CA VAL A 139 39.34 -37.37 -1.91
C VAL A 139 38.80 -38.78 -2.09
N ASN A 140 38.86 -39.30 -3.30
CA ASN A 140 38.39 -40.64 -3.60
C ASN A 140 39.47 -41.63 -3.15
N LEU A 141 39.35 -42.13 -1.91
CA LEU A 141 40.34 -43.03 -1.29
C LEU A 141 40.63 -44.28 -2.13
N ASP A 142 39.65 -44.75 -2.92
CA ASP A 142 39.84 -45.87 -3.83
C ASP A 142 40.71 -45.49 -5.04
N GLU A 143 40.62 -44.25 -5.52
CA GLU A 143 41.44 -43.72 -6.61
C GLU A 143 42.86 -43.39 -6.11
N GLU A 144 42.99 -42.77 -4.93
CA GLU A 144 44.29 -42.61 -4.26
C GLU A 144 44.94 -43.97 -3.96
N ALA A 145 44.18 -44.99 -3.55
CA ALA A 145 44.71 -46.33 -3.30
C ALA A 145 45.11 -47.04 -4.61
N ALA A 146 44.35 -46.88 -5.69
CA ALA A 146 44.72 -47.39 -7.01
C ALA A 146 46.02 -46.73 -7.51
N ASP A 147 46.15 -45.41 -7.33
CA ASP A 147 47.37 -44.67 -7.65
C ASP A 147 48.53 -45.09 -6.74
N LEU A 148 48.29 -45.33 -5.45
CA LEU A 148 49.29 -45.87 -4.52
C LEU A 148 49.79 -47.25 -4.98
N ILE A 149 48.89 -48.16 -5.35
CA ILE A 149 49.26 -49.48 -5.88
C ILE A 149 50.05 -49.33 -7.18
N ARG A 150 49.64 -48.44 -8.08
CA ARG A 150 50.37 -48.14 -9.31
C ARG A 150 51.78 -47.61 -9.02
N PHE A 151 51.94 -46.71 -8.07
CA PHE A 151 53.25 -46.23 -7.63
C PHE A 151 54.11 -47.33 -7.03
N GLN A 152 53.53 -48.22 -6.21
CA GLN A 152 54.24 -49.38 -5.66
C GLN A 152 54.69 -50.34 -6.77
N GLN A 153 53.83 -50.63 -7.74
CA GLN A 153 54.17 -51.48 -8.89
C GLN A 153 55.26 -50.84 -9.76
N ALA A 154 55.17 -49.54 -10.03
CA ALA A 154 56.18 -48.81 -10.78
C ALA A 154 57.53 -48.78 -10.03
N TYR A 155 57.53 -48.65 -8.70
CA TYR A 155 58.73 -48.71 -7.88
C TYR A 155 59.37 -50.10 -7.91
N GLN A 156 58.58 -51.16 -7.76
CA GLN A 156 59.07 -52.54 -7.87
C GLN A 156 59.62 -52.84 -9.28
N ALA A 157 58.94 -52.36 -10.33
CA ALA A 157 59.44 -52.47 -11.70
C ALA A 157 60.78 -51.73 -11.87
N SER A 158 60.89 -50.52 -11.33
CA SER A 158 62.12 -49.73 -11.35
C SER A 158 63.26 -50.43 -10.60
N ALA A 159 62.97 -51.04 -9.45
CA ALA A 159 63.94 -51.83 -8.68
C ALA A 159 64.44 -53.05 -9.48
N LYS A 160 63.54 -53.75 -10.20
CA LYS A 160 63.92 -54.85 -11.09
C LYS A 160 64.78 -54.39 -12.27
N ILE A 161 64.46 -53.24 -12.86
CA ILE A 161 65.29 -52.64 -13.93
C ILE A 161 66.69 -52.33 -13.41
N ILE A 162 66.81 -51.76 -12.21
CA ILE A 162 68.11 -51.47 -11.58
C ILE A 162 68.88 -52.76 -11.28
N ALA A 163 68.21 -53.81 -10.79
CA ALA A 163 68.83 -55.11 -10.54
C ALA A 163 69.37 -55.74 -11.83
N ALA A 164 68.58 -55.74 -12.90
CA ALA A 164 69.01 -56.24 -14.21
C ALA A 164 70.15 -55.39 -14.79
N ALA A 165 70.09 -54.06 -14.64
CA ALA A 165 71.18 -53.18 -15.07
C ALA A 165 72.48 -53.46 -14.29
N ARG A 166 72.40 -53.72 -12.98
CA ARG A 166 73.55 -54.10 -12.15
C ARG A 166 74.14 -55.44 -12.57
N GLU A 167 73.29 -56.43 -12.87
CA GLU A 167 73.71 -57.73 -13.37
C GLU A 167 74.44 -57.62 -14.71
N ILE A 168 73.87 -56.86 -15.65
CA ILE A 168 74.54 -56.57 -16.94
C ILE A 168 75.89 -55.89 -16.69
N PHE A 169 75.94 -54.89 -15.82
CA PHE A 169 77.19 -54.19 -15.51
C PHE A 169 78.26 -55.12 -14.92
N GLN A 170 77.86 -56.01 -14.00
CA GLN A 170 78.76 -57.00 -13.40
C GLN A 170 79.28 -58.00 -14.44
N THR A 171 78.40 -58.52 -15.32
CA THR A 171 78.82 -59.43 -16.39
C THR A 171 79.83 -58.78 -17.36
N ILE A 172 79.70 -57.47 -17.64
CA ILE A 172 80.67 -56.74 -18.46
C ILE A 172 82.02 -56.59 -17.74
N ILE A 173 82.01 -56.37 -16.42
CA ILE A 173 83.25 -56.25 -15.62
C ILE A 173 83.95 -57.60 -15.47
N ASP A 174 83.21 -58.68 -15.24
CA ASP A 174 83.77 -60.03 -15.02
C ASP A 174 84.37 -60.67 -16.30
N ILE A 175 84.11 -60.11 -17.49
CA ILE A 175 84.67 -60.57 -18.77
C ILE A 175 86.08 -59.98 -19.04
N ARG A 176 86.65 -59.20 -18.12
CA ARG A 176 88.04 -58.72 -18.17
C ARG A 176 88.92 -59.37 -17.11
#